data_AF-A0A352GKB8-F1
#
_entry.id   AF-A0A352GKB8-F1
#
_cell.length_a   1.000
_cell.length_b   1.000
_cell.length_c   1.000
_cell.angle_alpha   90.00
_cell.angle_beta   90.00
_cell.angle_gamma   90.00
#
_symmetry.space_group_name_H-M   'P 1'
#
loop_
_entity.id
_entity.type
_entity.pdbx_description
1 polymer ?
#
loop_
_entity_poly.entity_id
_entity_poly.type
_entity_poly.pdbx_seq_one_letter_code
_entity_poly.pdbx_strand_id
1 'polypeptide(L)'
;AWDLTQRSWDLAGVVAVQAGDASPTGRARPQFHRRTVAAMAGLAMAACLALFVVAPQVRLLLAADHVTGAGETTTVALSDGSEVDLAADSAVKTNFTAGRRELALLRGQALFRVAKDAGRPFVVDAAGYSVTVTGTAFDVALTDRSLAVAVAHGSVRVGGARAGDV
;
A
#
# COMPACT_ATOMS: atom_id res chain seq x y z
N ALA A 1 -73.03 61.68 49.40
CA ALA A 1 -72.45 62.20 48.15
C ALA A 1 -71.01 62.56 48.48
N TRP A 2 -70.06 61.63 48.59
CA TRP A 2 -69.46 60.76 47.55
C TRP A 2 -69.32 61.41 46.17
N ASP A 3 -68.08 61.34 45.72
CA ASP A 3 -67.55 61.51 44.37
C ASP A 3 -67.62 62.89 43.74
N LEU A 4 -66.44 63.41 43.40
CA LEU A 4 -66.08 63.96 42.08
C LEU A 4 -64.87 64.89 42.22
N THR A 5 -63.64 64.37 42.31
CA THR A 5 -62.45 65.00 41.67
C THR A 5 -61.19 64.12 41.73
N GLN A 6 -61.29 62.87 41.26
CA GLN A 6 -60.12 62.22 40.64
C GLN A 6 -60.45 62.01 39.16
N ARG A 7 -60.31 63.08 38.38
CA ARG A 7 -60.14 62.96 36.93
C ARG A 7 -58.68 63.22 36.63
N SER A 8 -58.01 62.09 36.50
CA SER A 8 -56.71 61.88 35.89
C SER A 8 -56.52 62.77 34.66
N TRP A 9 -55.39 63.45 34.63
CA TRP A 9 -54.86 64.06 33.43
C TRP A 9 -54.50 62.94 32.45
N ASP A 10 -55.42 62.68 31.52
CA ASP A 10 -55.05 62.36 30.14
C ASP A 10 -54.16 63.50 29.61
N LEU A 11 -53.21 63.15 28.72
CA LEU A 11 -52.19 64.00 28.09
C LEU A 11 -50.80 63.97 28.73
N ALA A 12 -50.24 62.77 28.85
CA ALA A 12 -48.85 62.55 28.46
C ALA A 12 -48.79 61.22 27.72
N GLY A 13 -49.10 61.28 26.42
CA GLY A 13 -48.72 60.22 25.49
C GLY A 13 -47.20 60.13 25.47
N VAL A 14 -46.64 59.19 26.24
CA VAL A 14 -45.29 58.71 26.03
C VAL A 14 -45.42 57.37 25.35
N VAL A 15 -45.12 57.40 24.06
CA VAL A 15 -45.02 56.26 23.16
C VAL A 15 -44.21 55.17 23.87
N ALA A 16 -44.87 54.05 24.16
CA ALA A 16 -44.18 52.82 24.49
C ALA A 16 -43.34 52.44 23.26
N VAL A 17 -42.05 52.74 23.29
CA VAL A 17 -41.09 52.13 22.37
C VAL A 17 -41.04 50.66 22.74
N GLN A 18 -41.87 49.87 22.06
CA GLN A 18 -41.67 48.45 21.92
C GLN A 18 -40.30 48.30 21.26
N ALA A 19 -39.27 48.01 22.07
CA ALA A 19 -38.02 47.49 21.56
C ALA A 19 -38.38 46.17 20.87
N GLY A 20 -38.54 46.24 19.55
CA GLY A 20 -39.05 45.15 18.76
C GLY A 20 -38.20 43.90 19.00
N ASP A 21 -38.84 42.87 19.53
CA ASP A 21 -38.45 41.50 19.25
C ASP A 21 -38.60 41.30 17.75
N ALA A 22 -37.50 41.47 17.01
CA ALA A 22 -37.42 41.07 15.62
C ALA A 22 -36.00 40.65 15.24
N SER A 23 -35.74 39.41 15.64
CA SER A 23 -34.90 38.40 14.98
C SER A 23 -33.38 38.59 15.03
N PRO A 24 -32.61 37.61 15.55
CA PRO A 24 -31.20 37.54 15.21
C PRO A 24 -31.12 37.46 13.68
N THR A 25 -30.48 38.42 13.06
CA THR A 25 -30.07 38.32 11.66
C THR A 25 -29.12 37.15 11.56
N GLY A 26 -29.68 35.98 11.26
CA GLY A 26 -28.93 34.78 10.98
C GLY A 26 -28.01 35.09 9.82
N ARG A 27 -26.72 35.36 10.13
CA ARG A 27 -25.66 35.22 9.14
C ARG A 27 -25.78 33.80 8.63
N ALA A 28 -26.37 33.65 7.45
CA ALA A 28 -26.40 32.40 6.73
C ALA A 28 -24.95 32.00 6.51
N ARG A 29 -24.41 31.16 7.41
CA ARG A 29 -23.12 30.50 7.20
C ARG A 29 -23.27 29.80 5.85
N PRO A 30 -22.40 30.06 4.85
CA PRO A 30 -22.63 29.58 3.50
C PRO A 30 -22.63 28.04 3.51
N GLN A 31 -23.82 27.46 3.53
CA GLN A 31 -24.04 26.00 3.60
C GLN A 31 -23.55 25.31 2.32
N PHE A 32 -23.44 26.07 1.22
CA PHE A 32 -22.98 25.59 -0.08
C PHE A 32 -21.49 25.19 -0.10
N HIS A 33 -20.61 25.89 0.62
CA HIS A 33 -19.18 25.54 0.67
C HIS A 33 -18.91 24.24 1.43
N ARG A 34 -19.75 23.89 2.41
CA ARG A 34 -19.57 22.65 3.19
C ARG A 34 -19.80 21.40 2.35
N ARG A 35 -20.74 21.43 1.40
CA ARG A 35 -21.05 20.29 0.53
C ARG A 35 -19.97 20.04 -0.52
N THR A 36 -19.42 21.10 -1.11
CA THR A 36 -18.31 20.96 -2.09
C THR A 36 -17.00 20.54 -1.41
N VAL A 37 -16.70 21.08 -0.22
CA VAL A 37 -15.54 20.64 0.58
C VAL A 37 -15.69 19.19 1.04
N ALA A 38 -16.88 18.75 1.45
CA ALA A 38 -17.13 17.36 1.81
C ALA A 38 -17.00 16.40 0.61
N ALA A 39 -17.50 16.80 -0.57
CA ALA A 39 -17.34 16.01 -1.80
C ALA A 39 -15.87 15.90 -2.24
N MET A 40 -15.11 16.99 -2.15
CA MET A 40 -13.67 17.01 -2.43
C MET A 40 -12.88 16.14 -1.44
N ALA A 41 -13.23 16.20 -0.15
CA ALA A 41 -12.62 15.34 0.88
C ALA A 41 -12.90 13.85 0.63
N GLY A 42 -14.14 13.51 0.23
CA GLY A 42 -14.50 12.14 -0.15
C GLY A 42 -13.71 11.62 -1.35
N LEU A 43 -13.57 12.43 -2.40
CA LEU A 43 -12.78 12.09 -3.57
C LEU A 43 -11.29 11.92 -3.24
N ALA A 44 -10.73 12.83 -2.45
CA ALA A 44 -9.34 12.74 -2.00
C ALA A 44 -9.10 11.47 -1.17
N MET A 45 -10.02 11.12 -0.27
CA MET A 45 -9.91 9.90 0.53
C MET A 45 -10.03 8.64 -0.32
N ALA A 46 -10.94 8.60 -1.29
CA ALA A 46 -11.04 7.52 -2.24
C ALA A 46 -9.77 7.37 -3.09
N ALA A 47 -9.19 8.49 -3.55
CA ALA A 47 -7.93 8.48 -4.29
C ALA A 47 -6.76 7.99 -3.42
N CYS A 48 -6.67 8.41 -2.15
CA CYS A 48 -5.65 7.92 -1.22
C CYS A 48 -5.80 6.42 -0.95
N LEU A 49 -7.03 5.93 -0.77
CA LEU A 49 -7.30 4.50 -0.57
C LEU A 49 -6.95 3.69 -1.82
N ALA A 50 -7.34 4.17 -3.01
CA ALA A 50 -6.97 3.54 -4.27
C ALA A 50 -5.45 3.49 -4.44
N LEU A 51 -4.74 4.59 -4.16
CA LEU A 51 -3.29 4.63 -4.22
C LEU A 51 -2.66 3.66 -3.22
N PHE A 52 -3.18 3.56 -2.01
CA PHE A 52 -2.69 2.64 -0.98
C PHE A 52 -2.78 1.17 -1.42
N VAL A 53 -3.85 0.80 -2.13
CA VAL A 53 -4.07 -0.57 -2.62
C VAL A 53 -3.30 -0.86 -3.91
N VAL A 54 -3.28 0.09 -4.86
CA VAL A 54 -2.72 -0.12 -6.20
C VAL A 54 -1.20 0.11 -6.23
N ALA A 55 -0.66 1.07 -5.46
CA ALA A 55 0.76 1.36 -5.45
C ALA A 55 1.67 0.16 -5.15
N PRO A 56 1.41 -0.73 -4.18
CA PRO A 56 2.27 -1.89 -3.94
C PRO A 56 2.28 -2.86 -5.12
N GLN A 57 1.13 -3.09 -5.77
CA GLN A 57 1.04 -3.97 -6.95
C GLN A 57 1.83 -3.40 -8.13
N VAL A 58 1.68 -2.10 -8.40
CA VAL A 58 2.42 -1.41 -9.47
C VAL A 58 3.92 -1.42 -9.18
N ARG A 59 4.34 -1.18 -7.92
CA ARG A 59 5.76 -1.25 -7.55
C ARG A 59 6.36 -2.62 -7.79
N LEU A 60 5.63 -3.69 -7.47
CA LEU A 60 6.08 -5.06 -7.71
C LEU A 60 6.21 -5.36 -9.21
N LEU A 61 5.22 -4.95 -10.02
CA LEU A 61 5.26 -5.07 -11.48
C LEU A 61 6.41 -4.28 -12.12
N LEU A 62 6.75 -3.12 -11.57
CA LEU A 62 7.88 -2.30 -12.06
C LEU A 62 9.25 -2.85 -11.64
N ALA A 63 9.31 -3.60 -10.53
CA ALA A 63 10.56 -4.13 -10.00
C ALA A 63 10.89 -5.54 -10.50
N ALA A 64 9.87 -6.34 -10.82
CA ALA A 64 10.02 -7.70 -11.32
C ALA A 64 10.25 -7.71 -12.84
N ASP A 65 11.08 -8.63 -13.31
CA ASP A 65 11.24 -8.88 -14.75
C ASP A 65 10.24 -9.92 -15.24
N HIS A 66 9.86 -10.85 -14.36
CA HIS A 66 8.87 -11.89 -14.63
C HIS A 66 7.86 -11.99 -13.49
N VAL A 67 6.58 -12.03 -13.87
CA VAL A 67 5.43 -12.14 -12.95
C VAL A 67 4.46 -13.15 -13.52
N THR A 68 3.94 -14.03 -12.67
CA THR A 68 2.88 -14.98 -13.00
C THR A 68 1.58 -14.60 -12.30
N GLY A 69 0.47 -14.73 -13.01
CA GLY A 69 -0.87 -14.53 -12.46
C GLY A 69 -1.36 -15.69 -11.59
N ALA A 70 -2.59 -15.56 -11.08
CA ALA A 70 -3.24 -16.65 -10.36
C ALA A 70 -3.51 -17.84 -11.30
N GLY A 71 -3.04 -19.03 -10.92
CA GLY A 71 -3.17 -20.26 -11.70
C GLY A 71 -2.21 -20.36 -12.90
N GLU A 72 -1.30 -19.41 -13.07
CA GLU A 72 -0.29 -19.42 -14.14
C GLU A 72 1.04 -19.97 -13.62
N THR A 73 1.70 -20.82 -14.40
CA THR A 73 3.06 -21.28 -14.11
C THR A 73 3.93 -21.07 -15.34
N THR A 74 5.15 -20.57 -15.16
CA THR A 74 6.04 -20.24 -16.27
C THR A 74 7.45 -20.69 -15.97
N THR A 75 8.10 -21.30 -16.96
CA THR A 75 9.53 -21.64 -16.89
C THR A 75 10.34 -20.57 -17.61
N VAL A 76 11.35 -20.03 -16.92
CA VAL A 76 12.28 -19.02 -17.44
C VAL A 76 13.66 -19.65 -17.55
N ALA A 77 14.23 -19.62 -18.76
CA ALA A 77 15.62 -20.03 -18.99
C ALA A 77 16.57 -18.84 -18.75
N LEU A 78 17.62 -19.06 -17.97
CA LEU A 78 18.63 -18.06 -17.65
C LEU A 78 19.84 -18.18 -18.60
N SER A 79 20.65 -17.12 -18.69
CA SER A 79 21.76 -17.05 -19.63
C SER A 79 22.97 -17.94 -19.29
N ASP A 80 22.98 -18.55 -18.11
CA ASP A 80 23.96 -19.55 -17.67
C ASP A 80 23.53 -21.00 -17.92
N GLY A 81 22.35 -21.22 -18.51
CA GLY A 81 21.74 -22.53 -18.70
C GLY A 81 20.99 -23.08 -17.49
N SER A 82 20.79 -22.29 -16.44
CA SER A 82 19.87 -22.62 -15.35
C SER A 82 18.41 -22.36 -15.76
N GLU A 83 17.47 -23.00 -15.08
CA GLU A 83 16.04 -22.80 -15.28
C GLU A 83 15.36 -22.39 -13.97
N VAL A 84 14.34 -21.55 -14.07
CA VAL A 84 13.48 -21.14 -12.96
C VAL A 84 12.03 -21.44 -13.30
N ASP A 85 11.39 -22.31 -12.53
CA ASP A 85 9.96 -22.57 -12.64
C ASP A 85 9.22 -21.69 -11.63
N LEU A 86 8.48 -20.71 -12.13
CA LEU A 86 7.65 -19.82 -11.33
C LEU A 86 6.28 -20.47 -11.10
N ALA A 87 5.90 -20.59 -9.83
CA ALA A 87 4.56 -20.99 -9.43
C ALA A 87 3.54 -19.87 -9.71
N ALA A 88 2.26 -20.12 -9.43
CA ALA A 88 1.23 -19.09 -9.48
C ALA A 88 1.52 -17.93 -8.52
N ASP A 89 1.08 -16.73 -8.90
CA ASP A 89 1.19 -15.50 -8.08
C ASP A 89 2.62 -15.24 -7.60
N SER A 90 3.59 -15.41 -8.50
CA SER A 90 5.02 -15.31 -8.20
C SER A 90 5.66 -14.19 -8.99
N ALA A 91 6.69 -13.58 -8.42
CA ALA A 91 7.42 -12.49 -9.05
C ALA A 91 8.91 -12.59 -8.77
N VAL A 92 9.70 -12.59 -9.83
CA VAL A 92 11.16 -12.66 -9.75
C VAL A 92 11.78 -11.49 -10.51
N LYS A 93 12.85 -10.97 -9.93
CA LYS A 93 13.76 -10.02 -10.56
C LYS A 93 15.08 -10.72 -10.84
N THR A 94 15.55 -10.61 -12.06
CA THR A 94 16.83 -11.16 -12.50
C THR A 94 17.91 -10.08 -12.44
N ASN A 95 19.00 -10.35 -11.72
CA ASN A 95 20.20 -9.52 -11.74
C ASN A 95 21.37 -10.33 -12.30
N PHE A 96 21.16 -10.84 -13.52
CA PHE A 96 22.04 -11.79 -14.15
C PHE A 96 23.02 -11.08 -15.09
N THR A 97 24.32 -11.17 -14.79
CA THR A 97 25.39 -10.58 -15.61
C THR A 97 26.53 -11.58 -15.82
N ALA A 98 27.49 -11.23 -16.67
CA ALA A 98 28.67 -12.08 -16.92
C ALA A 98 29.46 -12.43 -15.64
N GLY A 99 29.40 -11.58 -14.60
CA GLY A 99 30.08 -11.80 -13.32
C GLY A 99 29.17 -12.19 -12.15
N ARG A 100 27.85 -12.00 -12.25
CA ARG A 100 26.89 -12.23 -11.14
C ARG A 100 25.75 -13.13 -11.58
N ARG A 101 25.42 -14.12 -10.74
CA ARG A 101 24.28 -15.03 -10.89
C ARG A 101 23.30 -14.75 -9.75
N GLU A 102 22.78 -13.53 -9.71
CA GLU A 102 21.92 -13.04 -8.63
C GLU A 102 20.46 -12.91 -9.11
N LEU A 103 19.52 -13.37 -8.31
CA LEU A 103 18.09 -13.18 -8.52
C LEU A 103 17.43 -12.75 -7.22
N ALA A 104 16.30 -12.06 -7.31
CA ALA A 104 15.47 -11.75 -6.15
C ALA A 104 14.07 -12.32 -6.33
N LEU A 105 13.62 -13.17 -5.42
CA LEU A 105 12.24 -13.61 -5.31
C LEU A 105 11.48 -12.56 -4.50
N LEU A 106 10.63 -11.80 -5.19
CA LEU A 106 9.87 -10.69 -4.60
C LEU A 106 8.55 -11.17 -3.99
N ARG A 107 7.97 -12.26 -4.53
CA ARG A 107 6.70 -12.85 -4.10
C ARG A 107 6.56 -14.28 -4.59
N GLY A 108 5.81 -15.09 -3.84
CA GLY A 108 5.35 -16.40 -4.28
C GLY A 108 6.40 -17.48 -4.12
N GLN A 109 6.47 -18.41 -5.08
CA GLN A 109 7.34 -19.58 -5.01
C GLN A 109 8.02 -19.83 -6.34
N ALA A 110 9.29 -20.25 -6.27
CA ALA A 110 10.06 -20.60 -7.44
C ALA A 110 10.95 -21.83 -7.18
N LEU A 111 10.96 -22.74 -8.15
CA LEU A 111 11.89 -23.87 -8.20
C LEU A 111 13.06 -23.50 -9.11
N PHE A 112 14.26 -23.51 -8.55
CA PHE A 112 15.50 -23.18 -9.24
C PHE A 112 16.24 -24.47 -9.59
N ARG A 113 16.53 -24.67 -10.87
CA ARG A 113 17.35 -25.76 -11.40
C ARG A 113 18.67 -25.16 -11.89
N VAL A 114 19.66 -25.11 -11.00
CA VAL A 114 20.89 -24.33 -11.20
C VAL A 114 21.98 -25.15 -11.88
N ALA A 115 22.50 -24.63 -13.00
CA ALA A 115 23.66 -25.19 -13.68
C ALA A 115 24.91 -25.13 -12.77
N LYS A 116 25.65 -26.23 -12.71
CA LYS A 116 26.78 -26.40 -11.80
C LYS A 116 27.97 -25.53 -12.22
N ASP A 117 28.36 -24.61 -11.34
CA ASP A 117 29.56 -23.77 -11.49
C ASP A 117 30.06 -23.38 -10.10
N ALA A 118 31.18 -23.97 -9.68
CA ALA A 118 31.76 -23.70 -8.37
C ALA A 118 32.52 -22.36 -8.32
N GLY A 119 32.93 -21.82 -9.48
CA GLY A 119 33.64 -20.54 -9.57
C GLY A 119 32.69 -19.34 -9.50
N ARG A 120 31.41 -19.54 -9.84
CA ARG A 120 30.38 -18.49 -9.82
C ARG A 120 29.13 -19.00 -9.08
N PRO A 121 29.04 -18.75 -7.75
CA PRO A 121 27.86 -19.10 -6.97
C PRO A 121 26.60 -18.43 -7.49
N PHE A 122 25.48 -19.15 -7.38
CA PHE A 122 24.14 -18.68 -7.68
C PHE A 122 23.48 -18.21 -6.39
N VAL A 123 22.95 -16.98 -6.39
CA VAL A 123 22.42 -16.31 -5.21
C VAL A 123 20.97 -15.90 -5.46
N VAL A 124 20.08 -16.29 -4.55
CA VAL A 124 18.68 -15.87 -4.54
C VAL A 124 18.40 -15.08 -3.28
N ASP A 125 18.06 -13.81 -3.43
CA ASP A 125 17.60 -12.96 -2.34
C ASP A 125 16.08 -13.07 -2.20
N ALA A 126 15.60 -13.28 -0.97
CA ALA A 126 14.16 -13.38 -0.68
C ALA A 126 13.88 -12.76 0.71
N ALA A 127 13.06 -11.70 0.74
CA ALA A 127 12.72 -10.96 1.96
C ALA A 127 13.93 -10.63 2.87
N GLY A 128 15.04 -10.20 2.25
CA GLY A 128 16.28 -9.83 2.94
C GLY A 128 17.23 -11.00 3.24
N TYR A 129 16.75 -12.25 3.20
CA TYR A 129 17.61 -13.44 3.29
C TYR A 129 18.28 -13.74 1.96
N SER A 130 19.46 -14.36 2.02
CA SER A 130 20.22 -14.73 0.84
C SER A 130 20.47 -16.23 0.81
N VAL A 131 20.10 -16.90 -0.28
CA VAL A 131 20.26 -18.34 -0.50
C VAL A 131 21.33 -18.53 -1.56
N THR A 132 22.48 -19.10 -1.18
CA THR A 132 23.62 -19.31 -2.08
C THR A 132 23.85 -20.79 -2.35
N VAL A 133 23.98 -21.15 -3.64
CA VAL A 133 24.23 -22.51 -4.12
C VAL A 133 25.28 -22.53 -5.24
N THR A 134 25.91 -23.66 -5.49
CA THR A 134 26.94 -23.83 -6.55
C THR A 134 26.52 -24.81 -7.66
N GLY A 135 25.30 -25.36 -7.59
CA GLY A 135 24.79 -26.35 -8.53
C GLY A 135 23.90 -27.36 -7.82
N THR A 136 22.59 -27.10 -7.83
CA THR A 136 21.57 -27.79 -7.05
C THR A 136 20.20 -27.48 -7.65
N ALA A 137 19.23 -28.38 -7.43
CA ALA A 137 17.82 -28.04 -7.56
C ALA A 137 17.25 -27.73 -6.18
N PHE A 138 16.65 -26.55 -6.02
CA PHE A 138 16.07 -26.11 -4.76
C PHE A 138 14.83 -25.24 -5.00
N ASP A 139 13.88 -25.34 -4.09
CA ASP A 139 12.65 -24.58 -4.06
C ASP A 139 12.74 -23.48 -3.00
N VAL A 140 12.25 -22.30 -3.33
CA VAL A 140 12.12 -21.18 -2.39
C VAL A 140 10.68 -20.72 -2.41
N ALA A 141 10.02 -20.79 -1.26
CA ALA A 141 8.67 -20.31 -1.06
C ALA A 141 8.69 -19.12 -0.09
N LEU A 142 8.22 -17.97 -0.58
CA LEU A 142 8.10 -16.73 0.16
C LEU A 142 6.64 -16.38 0.38
N THR A 143 6.27 -16.24 1.66
CA THR A 143 4.97 -15.73 2.09
C THR A 143 5.17 -14.47 2.92
N ASP A 144 4.08 -13.75 3.22
CA ASP A 144 4.13 -12.58 4.10
C ASP A 144 4.68 -12.88 5.51
N ARG A 145 4.73 -14.15 5.92
CA ARG A 145 5.09 -14.56 7.29
C ARG A 145 6.36 -15.41 7.38
N SER A 146 6.79 -16.01 6.27
CA SER A 146 7.88 -16.98 6.31
C SER A 146 8.58 -17.13 4.97
N LEU A 147 9.86 -17.49 5.06
CA LEU A 147 10.68 -18.01 3.98
C LEU A 147 10.94 -19.50 4.24
N ALA A 148 10.60 -20.35 3.27
CA ALA A 148 10.95 -21.76 3.28
C ALA A 148 11.89 -22.07 2.11
N VAL A 149 12.90 -22.89 2.37
CA VAL A 149 13.85 -23.35 1.36
C VAL A 149 13.92 -24.86 1.44
N ALA A 150 13.61 -25.55 0.35
CA ALA A 150 13.70 -26.99 0.23
C ALA A 150 14.75 -27.36 -0.82
N VAL A 151 15.61 -28.34 -0.52
CA VAL A 151 16.76 -28.67 -1.37
C VAL A 151 16.62 -30.12 -1.79
N ALA A 152 16.67 -30.39 -3.10
CA ALA A 152 16.60 -31.76 -3.60
C ALA A 152 17.92 -32.50 -3.36
N HIS A 153 19.02 -31.97 -3.91
CA HIS A 153 20.36 -32.55 -3.77
C HIS A 153 21.45 -31.46 -3.81
N GLY A 154 22.45 -31.56 -2.93
CA GLY A 154 23.62 -30.66 -2.87
C GLY A 154 23.67 -29.84 -1.57
N SER A 155 24.44 -28.75 -1.58
CA SER A 155 24.68 -27.90 -0.41
C SER A 155 24.14 -26.49 -0.63
N VAL A 156 23.34 -25.99 0.33
CA VAL A 156 22.79 -24.63 0.30
C VAL A 156 23.27 -23.87 1.53
N ARG A 157 23.71 -22.64 1.32
CA ARG A 157 24.03 -21.70 2.40
C ARG A 157 22.95 -20.65 2.47
N VAL A 158 22.29 -20.53 3.62
CA VAL A 158 21.33 -19.47 3.89
C VAL A 158 22.00 -18.44 4.79
N GLY A 159 22.12 -17.20 4.31
CA GLY A 159 22.58 -16.05 5.07
C GLY A 159 21.40 -15.25 5.61
N GLY A 160 21.49 -14.85 6.88
CA GLY A 160 20.47 -14.03 7.54
C GLY A 160 20.34 -12.63 6.94
N ALA A 161 19.21 -11.97 7.22
CA ALA A 161 18.90 -10.66 6.69
C ALA A 161 20.02 -9.65 6.95
N ARG A 162 20.50 -8.96 5.90
CA ARG A 162 21.26 -7.72 6.11
C ARG A 162 20.32 -6.77 6.87
N ALA A 163 20.66 -6.49 8.13
CA ALA A 163 20.05 -5.39 8.87
C ALA A 163 20.38 -4.11 8.10
N GLY A 164 19.46 -3.70 7.23
CA GLY A 164 19.47 -2.38 6.61
C GLY A 164 18.80 -1.43 7.58
N ASP A 165 19.56 -0.40 7.98
CA ASP A 165 19.18 0.63 8.92
C ASP A 165 17.81 1.26 8.61
N VAL A 166 17.09 1.51 9.71
CA VAL A 166 15.77 2.15 9.81
C VAL A 166 15.76 3.57 9.23
#